data_AF-A0AAD2B016-F1
#
_entry.id   AF-A0AAD2B016-F1
#
_cell.length_a   1.000
_cell.length_b   1.000
_cell.length_c   1.000
_cell.angle_alpha   90.00
_cell.angle_beta   90.00
_cell.angle_gamma   90.00
#
_symmetry.space_group_name_H-M   'P 1'
#
loop_
_entity.id
_entity.type
_entity.pdbx_description
1 polymer ?
#
loop_
_entity_poly.entity_id
_entity_poly.type
_entity_poly.pdbx_seq_one_letter_code
_entity_poly.pdbx_strand_id
1 'polypeptide(L)'
;MELFDAVHEQMEAVRLPLVAVTVTAVRRVNTPLVAILHWHGFRRASPLVLPGVDIPPRPVPGSAIQLGQPWHRFEAVDEALLDAAWQLGAWDLERVEQRGCNVVGASAREALACRQAFGDYPDSAPDEALVDGAPDRGELMQMAADAGYVRWLFRPVKGGLWHALDEPDDTLEPDGGRRPPCPVIPEPRGGRGRKVYRLGAVRRILLR
;
A
#
# COMPACT_ATOMS: atom_id res chain seq x y z
N MET A 1 -2.35 2.24 -16.46
CA MET A 1 -2.34 2.86 -15.12
C MET A 1 -1.23 2.18 -14.39
N GLU A 2 -0.08 2.84 -14.31
CA GLU A 2 1.18 2.18 -14.00
C GLU A 2 1.47 2.15 -12.49
N LEU A 3 0.52 1.69 -11.66
CA LEU A 3 0.81 1.49 -10.24
C LEU A 3 1.96 0.49 -10.06
N PHE A 4 1.97 -0.57 -10.87
CA PHE A 4 3.06 -1.53 -10.91
C PHE A 4 4.40 -0.83 -11.21
N ASP A 5 4.48 -0.04 -12.29
CA ASP A 5 5.74 0.63 -12.63
C ASP A 5 6.14 1.66 -11.58
N ALA A 6 5.21 2.44 -11.04
CA ALA A 6 5.51 3.43 -9.99
C ALA A 6 6.05 2.77 -8.72
N VAL A 7 5.48 1.61 -8.33
CA VAL A 7 6.00 0.83 -7.21
C VAL A 7 7.37 0.23 -7.55
N HIS A 8 7.53 -0.32 -8.75
CA HIS A 8 8.78 -0.92 -9.20
C HIS A 8 9.92 0.12 -9.28
N GLU A 9 9.65 1.31 -9.82
CA GLU A 9 10.61 2.43 -9.87
C GLU A 9 11.06 2.85 -8.46
N GLN A 10 10.13 2.94 -7.50
CA GLN A 10 10.50 3.20 -6.12
C GLN A 10 11.34 2.08 -5.50
N MET A 11 11.05 0.82 -5.81
CA MET A 11 11.86 -0.31 -5.33
C MET A 11 13.29 -0.25 -5.87
N GLU A 12 13.46 0.07 -7.16
CA GLU A 12 14.78 0.24 -7.79
C GLU A 12 15.55 1.44 -7.23
N ALA A 13 14.84 2.52 -6.87
CA ALA A 13 15.43 3.72 -6.28
C ALA A 13 15.85 3.51 -4.82
N VAL A 14 14.97 2.92 -4.00
CA VAL A 14 15.18 2.73 -2.55
C VAL A 14 16.13 1.55 -2.28
N ARG A 15 16.10 0.52 -3.13
CA ARG A 15 16.90 -0.72 -3.02
C ARG A 15 16.77 -1.41 -1.66
N LEU A 16 15.56 -1.41 -1.12
CA LEU A 16 15.20 -2.15 0.09
C LEU A 16 13.98 -3.02 -0.21
N PRO A 17 13.78 -4.11 0.55
CA PRO A 17 12.59 -4.94 0.38
C PRO A 17 11.35 -4.14 0.80
N LEU A 18 10.30 -4.17 -0.02
CA LEU A 18 9.04 -3.53 0.32
C LEU A 18 8.24 -4.39 1.32
N VAL A 19 7.74 -3.80 2.41
CA VAL A 19 6.94 -4.52 3.41
C VAL A 19 5.47 -4.59 2.99
N ALA A 20 4.90 -3.49 2.51
CA ALA A 20 3.52 -3.45 2.06
C ALA A 20 3.30 -2.25 1.15
N VAL A 21 2.22 -2.31 0.38
CA VAL A 21 1.67 -1.16 -0.34
C VAL A 21 0.27 -0.91 0.20
N THR A 22 0.00 0.34 0.54
CA THR A 22 -1.36 0.82 0.82
C THR A 22 -1.75 1.82 -0.25
N VAL A 23 -2.95 1.70 -0.82
CA VAL A 23 -3.49 2.73 -1.73
C VAL A 23 -4.81 3.21 -1.16
N THR A 24 -5.03 4.52 -1.14
CA THR A 24 -6.23 5.12 -0.58
C THR A 24 -6.87 6.07 -1.58
N ALA A 25 -8.18 5.93 -1.74
CA ALA A 25 -9.03 6.82 -2.52
C ALA A 25 -10.04 7.50 -1.61
N VAL A 26 -10.33 8.77 -1.86
CA VAL A 26 -11.57 9.39 -1.39
C VAL A 26 -12.75 8.63 -1.99
N ARG A 27 -13.88 8.54 -1.27
CA ARG A 27 -15.11 7.93 -1.79
C ARG A 27 -15.82 8.85 -2.80
N ARG A 28 -15.08 9.36 -3.78
CA ARG A 28 -15.51 10.23 -4.85
C ARG A 28 -14.70 9.88 -6.11
N VAL A 29 -15.38 9.71 -7.24
CA VAL A 29 -14.72 9.44 -8.52
C VAL A 29 -13.89 10.65 -8.97
N ASN A 30 -12.89 10.41 -9.83
CA ASN A 30 -11.99 11.44 -10.37
C ASN A 30 -11.21 12.24 -9.30
N THR A 31 -10.90 11.63 -8.15
CA THR A 31 -9.93 12.19 -7.19
C THR A 31 -8.60 11.44 -7.29
N PRO A 32 -7.45 12.10 -7.13
CA PRO A 32 -6.17 11.39 -7.06
C PRO A 32 -6.16 10.28 -5.98
N LEU A 33 -5.42 9.22 -6.24
CA LEU A 33 -5.15 8.17 -5.26
C LEU A 33 -3.84 8.47 -4.53
N VAL A 34 -3.76 8.11 -3.26
CA VAL A 34 -2.51 8.17 -2.48
C VAL A 34 -2.00 6.75 -2.28
N ALA A 35 -0.84 6.43 -2.83
CA ALA A 35 -0.13 5.18 -2.55
C ALA A 35 0.96 5.43 -1.50
N ILE A 36 1.04 4.57 -0.49
CA ILE A 36 2.06 4.57 0.55
C ILE A 36 2.83 3.25 0.47
N LEU A 37 4.13 3.36 0.27
CA LEU A 37 5.08 2.26 0.26
C LEU A 37 5.72 2.14 1.63
N HIS A 38 5.48 1.02 2.27
CA HIS A 38 5.91 0.77 3.64
C HIS A 38 7.29 0.12 3.62
N TRP A 39 8.32 0.91 3.91
CA TRP A 39 9.70 0.46 4.16
C TRP A 39 10.02 0.36 5.66
N HIS A 40 9.03 0.67 6.51
CA HIS A 40 9.20 0.77 7.94
C HIS A 40 9.67 -0.58 8.51
N GLY A 41 10.77 -0.55 9.28
CA GLY A 41 11.47 -1.73 9.77
C GLY A 41 12.90 -1.86 9.26
N PHE A 42 13.24 -1.19 8.14
CA PHE A 42 14.61 -1.10 7.66
C PHE A 42 15.34 0.14 8.21
N ARG A 43 16.64 -0.02 8.48
CA ARG A 43 17.53 1.08 8.84
C ARG A 43 18.66 1.17 7.83
N ARG A 44 19.03 2.39 7.45
CA ARG A 44 20.13 2.66 6.51
C ARG A 44 21.30 3.30 7.25
N ALA A 45 22.49 2.75 7.03
CA ALA A 45 23.73 3.37 7.50
C ALA A 45 23.91 4.75 6.86
N SER A 46 24.47 5.69 7.63
CA SER A 46 24.87 6.98 7.08
C SER A 46 26.09 6.80 6.18
N PRO A 47 26.12 7.34 4.95
CA PRO A 47 27.32 7.32 4.12
C PRO A 47 28.43 8.25 4.65
N LEU A 48 28.10 9.16 5.59
CA LEU A 48 29.06 10.02 6.25
C LEU A 48 29.92 9.19 7.21
N VAL A 49 31.25 9.28 7.07
CA VAL A 49 32.22 8.67 8.00
C VAL A 49 32.96 9.79 8.72
N LEU A 50 32.90 9.78 10.05
CA LEU A 50 33.60 10.73 10.91
C LEU A 50 34.56 9.96 11.84
N PRO A 51 35.88 10.22 11.80
CA PRO A 51 36.84 9.51 12.66
C PRO A 51 36.47 9.61 14.14
N GLY A 52 36.39 8.45 14.82
CA GLY A 52 36.06 8.37 16.24
C GLY A 52 34.58 8.57 16.59
N VAL A 53 33.69 8.73 15.60
CA VAL A 53 32.25 8.90 15.82
C VAL A 53 31.50 7.74 15.15
N ASP A 54 30.80 6.95 15.95
CA ASP A 54 29.85 5.97 15.43
C ASP A 54 28.51 6.66 15.12
N ILE A 55 28.08 6.62 13.85
CA ILE A 55 26.83 7.24 13.41
C ILE A 55 25.76 6.15 13.34
N PRO A 56 24.72 6.21 14.20
CA PRO A 56 23.72 5.14 14.24
C PRO A 56 22.94 5.06 12.91
N PRO A 57 22.56 3.86 12.47
CA PRO A 57 21.67 3.68 11.32
C PRO A 57 20.34 4.39 11.54
N ARG A 58 19.85 5.10 10.52
CA ARG A 58 18.59 5.85 10.56
C ARG A 58 17.45 5.01 9.98
N PRO A 59 16.22 5.12 10.51
CA PRO A 59 15.07 4.46 9.91
C PRO A 59 14.89 4.94 8.46
N VAL A 60 14.38 4.06 7.60
CA VAL A 60 13.98 4.44 6.25
C VAL A 60 12.54 4.93 6.28
N PRO A 61 12.26 6.19 5.88
CA PRO A 61 10.91 6.71 5.82
C PRO A 61 10.09 5.96 4.76
N GLY A 62 8.77 5.85 4.98
CA GLY A 62 7.85 5.38 3.94
C GLY A 62 7.81 6.35 2.76
N SER A 63 7.46 5.89 1.56
CA SER A 63 7.26 6.78 0.40
C SER A 63 5.77 7.01 0.17
N ALA A 64 5.34 8.25 -0.03
CA ALA A 64 4.01 8.56 -0.55
C ALA A 64 4.09 8.92 -2.04
N ILE A 65 3.16 8.42 -2.84
CA ILE A 65 3.01 8.74 -4.27
C ILE A 65 1.57 9.14 -4.54
N GLN A 66 1.37 10.23 -5.26
CA GLN A 66 0.07 10.59 -5.80
C GLN A 66 -0.14 10.05 -7.21
N LEU A 67 -1.23 9.31 -7.41
CA LEU A 67 -1.63 8.78 -8.70
C LEU A 67 -2.77 9.65 -9.24
N GLY A 68 -2.43 10.54 -10.16
CA GLY A 68 -3.35 11.55 -10.71
C GLY A 68 -4.15 11.12 -11.94
N GLN A 69 -4.08 9.85 -12.36
CA GLN A 69 -4.81 9.41 -13.55
C GLN A 69 -6.33 9.47 -13.31
N PRO A 70 -7.12 10.06 -14.23
CA PRO A 70 -8.57 10.10 -14.10
C PRO A 70 -9.20 8.69 -14.07
N TRP A 71 -10.26 8.52 -13.28
CA TRP A 71 -10.99 7.27 -13.16
C TRP A 71 -12.46 7.52 -12.81
N HIS A 72 -13.35 6.74 -13.42
CA HIS A 72 -14.80 7.03 -13.38
C HIS A 72 -15.61 6.00 -12.62
N ARG A 73 -15.00 4.87 -12.24
CA ARG A 73 -15.62 3.79 -11.48
C ARG A 73 -14.61 3.16 -10.53
N PHE A 74 -15.05 2.74 -9.35
CA PHE A 74 -14.14 2.14 -8.36
C PHE A 74 -13.62 0.78 -8.81
N GLU A 75 -14.41 0.07 -9.60
CA GLU A 75 -14.07 -1.22 -10.16
C GLU A 75 -12.83 -1.12 -11.08
N ALA A 76 -12.62 0.02 -11.75
CA ALA A 76 -11.41 0.25 -12.54
C ALA A 76 -10.16 0.44 -11.65
N VAL A 77 -10.35 1.01 -10.46
CA VAL A 77 -9.28 1.12 -9.45
C VAL A 77 -8.99 -0.26 -8.85
N ASP A 78 -10.03 -1.04 -8.55
CA ASP A 78 -9.89 -2.43 -8.11
C ASP A 78 -9.15 -3.29 -9.15
N GLU A 79 -9.53 -3.23 -10.43
CA GLU A 79 -8.88 -3.96 -11.53
C GLU A 79 -7.37 -3.70 -11.58
N ALA A 80 -6.97 -2.43 -11.57
CA ALA A 80 -5.57 -2.07 -11.64
C ALA A 80 -4.78 -2.40 -10.36
N LEU A 81 -5.41 -2.33 -9.19
CA LEU A 81 -4.79 -2.74 -7.94
C LEU A 81 -4.64 -4.27 -7.86
N LEU A 82 -5.61 -5.02 -8.36
CA LEU A 82 -5.53 -6.47 -8.50
C LEU A 82 -4.42 -6.85 -9.47
N ASP A 83 -4.30 -6.17 -10.61
CA ASP A 83 -3.21 -6.38 -11.58
C ASP A 83 -1.83 -6.08 -11.00
N ALA A 84 -1.68 -4.96 -10.28
CA ALA A 84 -0.40 -4.60 -9.65
C ALA A 84 -0.04 -5.58 -8.53
N ALA A 85 -0.99 -5.92 -7.64
CA ALA A 85 -0.77 -6.88 -6.56
C ALA A 85 -0.45 -8.28 -7.11
N TRP A 86 -1.13 -8.70 -8.18
CA TRP A 86 -0.88 -9.96 -8.87
C TRP A 86 0.54 -10.03 -9.45
N GLN A 87 0.94 -9.00 -10.20
CA GLN A 87 2.27 -8.90 -10.81
C GLN A 87 3.40 -8.83 -9.78
N LEU A 88 3.14 -8.21 -8.62
CA LEU A 88 4.07 -8.16 -7.49
C LEU A 88 4.03 -9.42 -6.61
N GLY A 89 3.30 -10.47 -7.01
CA GLY A 89 3.29 -11.74 -6.32
C GLY A 89 2.50 -11.75 -5.01
N ALA A 90 1.69 -10.73 -4.74
CA ALA A 90 0.94 -10.67 -3.49
C ALA A 90 0.04 -11.89 -3.32
N TRP A 91 -0.07 -12.39 -2.09
CA TRP A 91 -0.93 -13.51 -1.74
C TRP A 91 -2.41 -13.10 -1.69
N ASP A 92 -2.67 -11.90 -1.18
CA ASP A 92 -3.99 -11.29 -1.13
C ASP A 92 -3.94 -9.77 -1.33
N LEU A 93 -5.09 -9.23 -1.70
CA LEU A 93 -5.39 -7.80 -1.71
C LEU A 93 -6.59 -7.55 -0.80
N GLU A 94 -6.38 -6.79 0.28
CA GLU A 94 -7.44 -6.35 1.18
C GLU A 94 -8.01 -5.03 0.70
N ARG A 95 -9.34 -4.93 0.55
CA ARG A 95 -10.09 -3.68 0.36
C ARG A 95 -10.91 -3.38 1.61
N VAL A 96 -10.73 -2.20 2.17
CA VAL A 96 -11.52 -1.67 3.30
C VAL A 96 -12.27 -0.43 2.85
N GLU A 97 -13.58 -0.43 3.05
CA GLU A 97 -14.46 0.71 2.78
C GLU A 97 -14.95 1.31 4.09
N GLN A 98 -14.74 2.62 4.25
CA GLN A 98 -15.20 3.36 5.43
C GLN A 98 -16.09 4.54 5.04
N ARG A 99 -17.01 4.85 5.95
CA ARG A 99 -17.76 6.13 5.93
C ARG A 99 -16.84 7.29 6.30
N GLY A 100 -17.32 8.52 6.12
CA GLY A 100 -16.64 9.71 6.64
C GLY A 100 -16.37 9.59 8.14
N CYS A 101 -15.21 10.09 8.57
CA CYS A 101 -14.77 10.09 9.95
C CYS A 101 -15.09 11.41 10.68
N ASN A 102 -15.53 12.45 9.97
CA ASN A 102 -15.99 13.73 10.51
C ASN A 102 -17.53 13.77 10.60
N VAL A 103 -18.12 12.70 11.11
CA VAL A 103 -19.58 12.57 11.26
C VAL A 103 -19.95 12.34 12.71
N VAL A 104 -21.15 12.76 13.10
CA VAL A 104 -21.67 12.50 14.45
C VAL A 104 -21.65 11.00 14.73
N GLY A 105 -21.12 10.63 15.90
CA GLY A 105 -20.95 9.24 16.30
C GLY A 105 -19.74 8.52 15.68
N ALA A 106 -18.80 9.24 15.06
CA ALA A 106 -17.48 8.68 14.74
C ALA A 106 -16.66 8.52 16.03
N SER A 107 -16.08 7.33 16.24
CA SER A 107 -15.19 7.11 17.39
C SER A 107 -13.79 7.69 17.16
N ALA A 108 -13.03 7.93 18.23
CA ALA A 108 -11.63 8.32 18.14
C ALA A 108 -10.80 7.29 17.32
N ARG A 109 -11.15 6.01 17.39
CA ARG A 109 -10.54 4.95 16.59
C ARG A 109 -10.83 5.10 15.10
N GLU A 110 -12.07 5.45 14.74
CA GLU A 110 -12.44 5.72 13.34
C GLU A 110 -11.71 6.96 12.81
N ALA A 111 -11.61 8.03 13.60
CA ALA A 111 -10.85 9.23 13.25
C ALA A 111 -9.34 8.94 13.06
N LEU A 112 -8.74 8.15 13.96
CA LEU A 112 -7.34 7.74 13.82
C LEU A 112 -7.13 6.88 12.57
N ALA A 113 -8.01 5.90 12.31
CA ALA A 113 -7.90 5.04 11.13
C ALA A 113 -8.04 5.82 9.81
N CYS A 114 -8.83 6.89 9.81
CA CYS A 114 -9.00 7.83 8.71
C CYS A 114 -7.67 8.54 8.39
N ARG A 115 -7.02 9.12 9.41
CA ARG A 115 -5.71 9.78 9.27
C ARG A 115 -4.63 8.81 8.79
N GLN A 116 -4.56 7.63 9.40
CA GLN A 116 -3.60 6.59 9.03
C GLN A 116 -3.79 6.07 7.60
N ALA A 117 -5.01 6.07 7.07
CA ALA A 117 -5.26 5.69 5.67
C ALA A 117 -4.58 6.64 4.68
N PHE A 118 -4.33 7.89 5.07
CA PHE A 118 -3.59 8.89 4.31
C PHE A 118 -2.17 9.09 4.85
N GLY A 119 -1.67 8.17 5.68
CA GLY A 119 -0.29 8.22 6.18
C GLY A 119 -0.02 9.33 7.19
N ASP A 120 -1.07 9.90 7.80
CA ASP A 120 -0.92 10.83 8.91
C ASP A 120 -0.89 10.07 10.23
N TYR A 121 0.30 10.04 10.84
CA TYR A 121 0.59 9.34 12.09
C TYR A 121 0.97 10.37 13.15
N PRO A 122 0.05 10.71 14.07
CA PRO A 122 0.24 11.84 15.00
C PRO A 122 1.40 11.65 15.98
N ASP A 123 1.78 10.40 16.24
CA ASP A 123 2.86 10.03 17.18
C ASP A 123 4.18 9.67 16.46
N SER A 124 4.27 9.84 15.14
CA SER A 124 5.48 9.50 14.40
C SER A 124 6.60 10.50 14.66
N ALA A 125 7.80 9.97 14.90
CA ALA A 125 9.00 10.79 15.00
C ALA A 125 9.31 11.45 13.65
N PRO A 126 10.02 12.61 13.62
CA PRO A 126 10.33 13.31 12.38
C PRO A 126 11.09 12.46 11.33
N ASP A 127 11.84 11.46 11.78
CA ASP A 127 12.59 10.51 10.95
C ASP A 127 11.76 9.30 10.47
N GLU A 128 10.54 9.14 10.99
CA GLU A 128 9.54 8.18 10.51
C GLU A 128 8.52 8.80 9.54
N ALA A 129 8.61 10.11 9.33
CA ALA A 129 7.74 10.86 8.42
C ALA A 129 7.86 10.35 6.98
N LEU A 130 6.74 10.32 6.25
CA LEU A 130 6.72 9.91 4.85
C LEU A 130 7.54 10.89 3.99
N VAL A 131 8.33 10.35 3.06
CA VAL A 131 8.85 11.12 1.94
C VAL A 131 7.65 11.47 1.06
N ASP A 132 7.28 12.75 1.06
CA ASP A 132 6.04 13.21 0.48
C ASP A 132 6.17 13.46 -1.03
N GLY A 133 5.78 12.46 -1.83
CA GLY A 133 5.50 12.60 -3.26
C GLY A 133 3.99 12.71 -3.56
N ALA A 134 3.18 13.08 -2.56
CA ALA A 134 1.74 13.20 -2.67
C ALA A 134 1.26 14.58 -2.16
N PRO A 135 1.45 15.65 -2.96
CA PRO A 135 1.23 17.02 -2.50
C PRO A 135 -0.19 17.29 -2.00
N ASP A 136 -1.21 16.63 -2.57
CA ASP A 136 -2.61 16.86 -2.21
C ASP A 136 -3.09 15.95 -1.07
N ARG A 137 -2.21 15.16 -0.45
CA ARG A 137 -2.56 14.15 0.57
C ARG A 137 -3.37 14.72 1.73
N GLY A 138 -3.02 15.92 2.21
CA GLY A 138 -3.75 16.60 3.28
C GLY A 138 -5.18 16.99 2.88
N GLU A 139 -5.35 17.53 1.66
CA GLU A 139 -6.67 17.89 1.13
C GLU A 139 -7.53 16.64 0.86
N LEU A 140 -6.93 15.58 0.31
CA LEU A 140 -7.59 14.29 0.08
C LEU A 140 -8.02 13.65 1.40
N MET A 141 -7.20 13.74 2.45
CA MET A 141 -7.56 13.28 3.79
C MET A 141 -8.78 14.04 4.33
N GLN A 142 -8.81 15.37 4.18
CA GLN A 142 -9.95 16.17 4.62
C GLN A 142 -11.23 15.83 3.83
N MET A 143 -11.13 15.67 2.51
CA MET A 143 -12.25 15.22 1.68
C MET A 143 -12.76 13.83 2.09
N ALA A 144 -11.86 12.91 2.40
CA ALA A 144 -12.20 11.58 2.90
C ALA A 144 -12.81 11.61 4.30
N ALA A 145 -12.44 12.58 5.13
CA ALA A 145 -13.04 12.74 6.45
C ALA A 145 -14.55 13.03 6.33
N ASP A 146 -14.97 13.76 5.30
CA ASP A 146 -16.37 14.09 5.08
C ASP A 146 -17.09 13.02 4.24
N ALA A 147 -16.49 12.55 3.14
CA ALA A 147 -17.13 11.64 2.18
C ALA A 147 -16.91 10.14 2.48
N GLY A 148 -15.92 9.79 3.30
CA GLY A 148 -15.39 8.45 3.47
C GLY A 148 -14.29 8.11 2.47
N TYR A 149 -13.72 6.92 2.62
CA TYR A 149 -12.59 6.46 1.81
C TYR A 149 -12.66 4.97 1.53
N VAL A 150 -11.89 4.56 0.52
CA VAL A 150 -11.58 3.16 0.23
C VAL A 150 -10.07 3.00 0.33
N ARG A 151 -9.62 1.98 1.05
CA ARG A 151 -8.21 1.66 1.21
C ARG A 151 -7.96 0.24 0.74
N TRP A 152 -6.90 0.07 -0.03
CA TRP A 152 -6.38 -1.21 -0.44
C TRP A 152 -5.04 -1.47 0.23
N LEU A 153 -4.77 -2.72 0.57
CA LEU A 153 -3.49 -3.14 1.13
C LEU A 153 -3.09 -4.49 0.57
N PHE A 154 -1.84 -4.60 0.13
CA PHE A 154 -1.24 -5.87 -0.27
C PHE A 154 0.23 -5.93 0.11
N ARG A 155 0.77 -7.15 0.08
CA ARG A 155 2.12 -7.50 0.52
C ARG A 155 2.88 -8.11 -0.66
N PRO A 156 3.82 -7.39 -1.28
CA PRO A 156 4.52 -7.88 -2.46
C PRO A 156 5.51 -8.99 -2.09
N VAL A 157 5.60 -10.02 -2.93
CA VAL A 157 6.67 -11.03 -2.86
C VAL A 157 7.82 -10.59 -3.75
N LYS A 158 7.55 -10.24 -5.01
CA LYS A 158 8.55 -9.68 -5.93
C LYS A 158 9.14 -8.39 -5.37
N GLY A 159 10.44 -8.43 -5.06
CA GLY A 159 11.20 -7.35 -4.41
C GLY A 159 10.64 -6.88 -3.05
N GLY A 160 9.80 -7.69 -2.42
CA GLY A 160 9.26 -7.47 -1.09
C GLY A 160 9.93 -8.34 -0.04
N LEU A 161 9.68 -8.03 1.24
CA LEU A 161 10.19 -8.83 2.36
C LEU A 161 9.58 -10.25 2.39
N TRP A 162 8.39 -10.41 1.83
CA TRP A 162 7.61 -11.65 1.92
C TRP A 162 8.22 -12.83 1.16
N HIS A 163 9.11 -12.57 0.20
CA HIS A 163 9.90 -13.63 -0.44
C HIS A 163 10.78 -14.39 0.57
N ALA A 164 11.23 -13.74 1.66
CA ALA A 164 12.08 -14.36 2.67
C ALA A 164 11.35 -15.38 3.56
N LEU A 165 10.01 -15.39 3.55
CA LEU A 165 9.22 -16.34 4.36
C LEU A 165 9.04 -17.71 3.69
N ASP A 166 9.36 -17.82 2.39
CA ASP A 166 9.21 -19.04 1.59
C ASP A 166 7.83 -19.71 1.77
N GLU A 167 6.79 -18.89 1.90
CA GLU A 167 5.42 -19.40 2.04
C GLU A 167 4.99 -20.10 0.75
N PRO A 168 4.29 -21.25 0.84
CA PRO A 168 3.89 -21.99 -0.34
C PRO A 168 2.89 -21.18 -1.17
N ASP A 169 3.26 -20.91 -2.42
CA ASP A 169 2.37 -20.38 -3.45
C ASP A 169 2.76 -20.97 -4.81
N ASP A 170 1.94 -21.89 -5.30
CA ASP A 170 2.21 -22.64 -6.53
C ASP A 170 1.93 -21.79 -7.78
N THR A 171 1.54 -20.53 -7.62
CA THR A 171 1.21 -19.60 -8.72
C THR A 171 2.33 -18.60 -9.04
N LEU A 172 3.38 -18.53 -8.21
CA LEU A 172 4.49 -17.59 -8.40
C LEU A 172 5.48 -18.05 -9.49
N GLU A 173 5.98 -17.08 -10.24
CA GLU A 173 7.17 -17.25 -11.09
C GLU A 173 8.46 -17.19 -10.25
N PRO A 174 9.62 -17.61 -10.79
CA PRO A 174 10.89 -17.64 -10.04
C PRO A 174 11.34 -16.29 -9.46
N ASP A 175 10.90 -15.17 -10.04
CA ASP A 175 11.18 -13.82 -9.55
C ASP A 175 10.23 -13.38 -8.42
N GLY A 176 9.32 -14.26 -7.99
CA GLY A 176 8.30 -13.98 -7.00
C GLY A 176 7.13 -13.16 -7.53
N GLY A 177 7.01 -12.95 -8.85
CA GLY A 177 5.89 -12.26 -9.49
C GLY A 177 4.91 -13.21 -10.17
N ARG A 178 3.98 -12.64 -10.94
CA ARG A 178 3.07 -13.37 -11.83
C ARG A 178 2.83 -12.59 -13.12
N ARG A 179 2.48 -13.28 -14.20
CA ARG A 179 2.19 -12.62 -15.48
C ARG A 179 0.79 -12.01 -15.50
N PRO A 180 0.61 -10.78 -16.01
CA PRO A 180 -0.71 -10.20 -16.20
C PRO A 180 -1.51 -10.94 -17.31
N PRO A 181 -2.85 -10.81 -17.33
CA PRO A 181 -3.67 -10.09 -16.36
C PRO A 181 -3.93 -10.89 -15.08
N CYS A 182 -4.34 -10.20 -14.01
CA CYS A 182 -4.88 -10.85 -12.82
C CYS A 182 -6.18 -11.60 -13.16
N PRO A 183 -6.32 -12.89 -12.79
CA PRO A 183 -7.52 -13.65 -13.10
C PRO A 183 -8.70 -13.35 -12.15
N VAL A 184 -8.48 -12.56 -11.09
CA VAL A 184 -9.49 -12.26 -10.07
C VAL A 184 -10.34 -11.08 -10.50
N ILE A 185 -11.66 -11.27 -10.48
CA ILE A 185 -12.63 -10.24 -10.87
C ILE A 185 -12.99 -9.42 -9.62
N PRO A 186 -12.98 -8.07 -9.68
CA PRO A 186 -13.45 -7.22 -8.59
C PRO A 186 -14.90 -7.51 -8.20
N GLU A 187 -15.19 -7.43 -6.91
CA GLU A 187 -16.56 -7.49 -6.43
C GLU A 187 -17.16 -6.11 -6.25
N PRO A 188 -18.46 -5.94 -6.56
CA PRO A 188 -19.16 -4.69 -6.31
C PRO A 188 -19.00 -4.18 -4.88
N ARG A 189 -19.10 -2.87 -4.73
CA ARG A 189 -18.92 -2.22 -3.42
C ARG A 189 -20.15 -2.36 -2.53
N GLY A 190 -19.91 -2.65 -1.25
CA GLY A 190 -20.95 -2.78 -0.22
C GLY A 190 -21.17 -1.50 0.61
N GLY A 191 -20.34 -0.46 0.41
CA GLY A 191 -20.48 0.84 1.07
C GLY A 191 -19.92 0.93 2.50
N ARG A 192 -19.73 -0.19 3.19
CA ARG A 192 -18.85 -0.34 4.36
C ARG A 192 -18.45 -1.80 4.46
N GLY A 193 -17.19 -2.07 4.80
CA GLY A 193 -16.77 -3.43 5.10
C GLY A 193 -15.33 -3.70 4.72
N ARG A 194 -14.98 -4.98 4.84
CA ARG A 194 -13.68 -5.51 4.49
C ARG A 194 -13.88 -6.64 3.49
N LYS A 195 -13.18 -6.56 2.37
CA LYS A 195 -13.10 -7.61 1.36
C LYS A 195 -11.65 -8.03 1.21
N VAL A 196 -11.40 -9.33 1.08
CA VAL A 196 -10.07 -9.87 0.78
C VAL A 196 -10.19 -10.65 -0.52
N TYR A 197 -9.42 -10.22 -1.52
CA TYR A 197 -9.24 -10.93 -2.78
C TYR A 197 -8.06 -11.89 -2.61
N ARG A 198 -8.32 -13.19 -2.74
CA ARG A 198 -7.26 -14.20 -2.72
C ARG A 198 -6.63 -14.29 -4.10
N LEU A 199 -5.32 -14.08 -4.16
CA LEU A 199 -4.54 -14.10 -5.40
C LEU A 199 -3.73 -15.40 -5.50
N GLY A 200 -2.94 -15.70 -4.47
CA GLY A 200 -2.12 -16.91 -4.43
C GLY A 200 -2.91 -18.18 -4.14
N ALA A 201 -2.34 -19.34 -4.49
CA ALA A 201 -2.95 -20.63 -4.26
C ALA A 201 -1.92 -21.72 -3.97
N VAL A 202 -2.26 -22.61 -3.02
CA VAL A 202 -1.54 -23.88 -2.83
C VAL A 202 -2.39 -25.00 -3.43
N ARG A 203 -1.84 -25.69 -4.41
CA ARG A 203 -2.45 -26.84 -5.10
C ARG A 203 -1.87 -28.17 -4.63
N ARG A 204 -0.68 -28.16 -4.02
CA ARG A 204 -0.07 -29.35 -3.41
C ARG A 204 -0.54 -29.60 -1.99
N ILE A 205 -0.52 -30.87 -1.58
CA ILE A 205 -0.78 -31.25 -0.19
C ILE A 205 0.40 -30.77 0.66
N LEU A 206 0.12 -29.93 1.66
CA LEU A 206 1.10 -29.54 2.66
C LEU A 206 1.14 -30.61 3.75
N LEU A 207 2.18 -31.43 3.76
CA LEU A 207 2.47 -32.33 4.86
C LEU A 207 3.21 -31.52 5.94
N ARG A 208 2.65 -31.47 7.15
CA ARG A 208 3.25 -30.83 8.32
C ARG A 208 4.15 -31.80 9.07
#